data_AF-A0A1X0Q6A5-F1
#
_entry.id   AF-A0A1X0Q6A5-F1
#
_cell.length_a   1.000
_cell.length_b   1.000
_cell.length_c   1.000
_cell.angle_alpha   90.00
_cell.angle_beta   90.00
_cell.angle_gamma   90.00
#
_symmetry.space_group_name_H-M   'P 1'
#
loop_
_entity.id
_entity.type
_entity.pdbx_description
1 polymer ?
#
loop_
_entity_poly.entity_id
_entity_poly.type
_entity_poly.pdbx_seq_one_letter_code
_entity_poly.pdbx_strand_id
1 'polypeptide(L)'
;MVIDKKLAIKKYLDIIKEFDKENEGIELFFPRFDRDFTVKFNHLIKIPFSIHPDTLNVSVPLDPNNIKEFIELPTLSDFLDDPSKINEYLSILKQWRK
;
A
#
# COMPACT_ATOMS: atom_id res chain seq x y z
N MET A 1 -30.02 25.23 -3.27
CA MET A 1 -30.53 23.95 -2.73
C MET A 1 -29.53 23.44 -1.71
N VAL A 2 -29.79 23.63 -0.41
CA VAL A 2 -28.90 23.14 0.64
C VAL A 2 -29.14 21.66 0.77
N ILE A 3 -28.33 20.84 0.09
CA ILE A 3 -28.38 19.40 0.27
C ILE A 3 -27.83 19.13 1.67
N ASP A 4 -28.64 18.52 2.53
CA ASP A 4 -28.15 18.02 3.81
C ASP A 4 -27.03 17.01 3.55
N LYS A 5 -25.81 17.39 3.91
CA LYS A 5 -24.59 16.60 3.69
C LYS A 5 -24.72 15.20 4.29
N LYS A 6 -25.39 15.05 5.43
CA LYS A 6 -25.62 13.73 6.06
C LYS A 6 -26.56 12.88 5.22
N LEU A 7 -27.63 13.49 4.70
CA LEU A 7 -28.58 12.80 3.83
C LEU A 7 -27.95 12.36 2.50
N ALA A 8 -27.10 13.20 1.90
CA ALA A 8 -26.37 12.86 0.68
C ALA A 8 -25.39 11.70 0.89
N ILE A 9 -24.63 11.73 1.99
CA ILE A 9 -23.70 10.65 2.35
C ILE A 9 -24.47 9.35 2.58
N LYS A 10 -25.61 9.39 3.30
CA LYS A 10 -26.45 8.21 3.52
C LYS A 10 -26.92 7.60 2.21
N LYS A 11 -27.46 8.41 1.30
CA LYS A 11 -27.90 7.95 -0.03
C LYS A 11 -26.77 7.31 -0.82
N TYR A 12 -25.57 7.89 -0.79
CA TYR A 12 -24.40 7.32 -1.44
C TYR A 12 -24.01 5.96 -0.86
N LEU A 13 -24.00 5.82 0.47
CA LEU A 13 -23.71 4.55 1.13
C LEU A 13 -24.75 3.47 0.79
N ASP A 14 -26.03 3.85 0.68
CA ASP A 14 -27.08 2.92 0.29
C ASP A 14 -26.87 2.42 -1.16
N ILE A 15 -26.44 3.29 -2.09
CA ILE A 15 -26.07 2.90 -3.46
C ILE A 15 -24.91 1.90 -3.44
N ILE A 16 -23.83 2.20 -2.72
CA ILE A 16 -22.66 1.30 -2.67
C ILE A 16 -23.03 -0.09 -2.13
N LYS A 17 -23.89 -0.15 -1.11
CA LYS A 17 -24.39 -1.43 -0.58
C LYS A 17 -25.23 -2.22 -1.56
N GLU A 18 -26.01 -1.54 -2.40
CA GLU A 18 -26.79 -2.20 -3.46
C GLU A 18 -25.85 -2.83 -4.49
N PHE A 19 -24.84 -2.10 -4.95
CA PHE A 19 -23.82 -2.62 -5.85
C PHE A 19 -22.98 -3.74 -5.22
N ASP A 20 -22.67 -3.66 -3.93
CA ASP A 20 -21.87 -4.69 -3.25
C ASP A 20 -22.62 -6.02 -3.11
N LYS A 21 -23.96 -6.02 -3.00
CA LYS A 21 -24.75 -7.27 -3.01
C LYS A 21 -24.59 -8.06 -4.30
N GLU A 22 -24.41 -7.39 -5.43
CA GLU A 22 -24.25 -8.04 -6.74
C GLU A 22 -22.81 -8.46 -7.00
N ASN A 23 -21.84 -7.89 -6.28
CA ASN A 23 -20.41 -8.02 -6.58
C ASN A 23 -19.57 -8.61 -5.42
N GLU A 24 -20.18 -8.92 -4.28
CA GLU A 24 -19.61 -9.53 -3.06
C GLU A 24 -18.13 -9.17 -2.81
N GLY A 25 -17.81 -7.88 -2.69
CA GLY A 25 -16.38 -7.56 -2.73
C GLY A 25 -15.94 -6.10 -2.68
N ILE A 26 -16.82 -5.13 -2.87
CA ILE A 26 -16.42 -3.72 -2.83
C ILE A 26 -15.97 -3.37 -1.42
N GLU A 27 -16.75 -3.69 -0.38
CA GLU A 27 -16.33 -3.38 1.00
C GLU A 27 -15.16 -4.27 1.49
N LEU A 28 -15.00 -5.46 0.91
CA LEU A 28 -14.00 -6.45 1.31
C LEU A 28 -12.64 -6.23 0.63
N PHE A 29 -12.62 -5.92 -0.66
CA PHE A 29 -11.40 -5.83 -1.47
C PHE A 29 -10.96 -4.39 -1.76
N PHE A 30 -11.81 -3.38 -1.54
CA PHE A 30 -11.40 -2.00 -1.78
C PHE A 30 -10.41 -1.52 -0.71
N PRO A 31 -9.25 -0.96 -1.12
CA PRO A 31 -8.22 -0.54 -0.18
C PRO A 31 -8.70 0.61 0.70
N ARG A 32 -8.52 0.47 2.00
CA ARG A 32 -8.78 1.53 2.97
C ARG A 32 -7.52 2.36 3.16
N PHE A 33 -7.56 3.62 2.75
CA PHE A 33 -6.45 4.53 2.97
C PHE A 33 -6.50 5.13 4.37
N ASP A 34 -5.36 5.14 5.05
CA ASP A 34 -5.19 5.92 6.27
C ASP A 34 -5.18 7.43 5.91
N ARG A 35 -6.25 8.12 6.31
CA ARG A 35 -6.44 9.54 6.05
C ARG A 35 -5.37 10.39 6.74
N ASP A 36 -4.94 10.01 7.94
CA ASP A 36 -3.99 10.80 8.72
C ASP A 36 -2.60 10.82 8.10
N PHE A 37 -2.24 9.75 7.38
CA PHE A 37 -1.00 9.63 6.62
C PHE A 37 -1.03 10.39 5.29
N THR A 38 -2.20 10.49 4.65
CA THR A 38 -2.34 11.05 3.29
C THR A 38 -2.60 12.56 3.26
N VAL A 39 -3.15 13.15 4.33
CA VAL A 39 -3.57 14.57 4.35
C VAL A 39 -2.54 15.50 4.99
N LYS A 40 -1.73 15.01 5.94
CA LYS A 40 -0.80 15.85 6.70
C LYS A 40 0.58 15.85 6.04
N PHE A 41 1.06 17.02 5.63
CA PHE A 41 2.38 17.18 5.01
C PHE A 41 3.57 16.82 5.91
N ASN A 42 3.40 16.89 7.23
CA ASN A 42 4.51 16.73 8.19
C ASN A 42 4.63 15.29 8.73
N HIS A 43 3.94 14.32 8.14
CA HIS A 43 4.02 12.94 8.61
C HIS A 43 5.39 12.34 8.25
N LEU A 44 6.02 11.67 9.22
CA LEU A 44 7.28 10.96 8.99
C LEU A 44 6.98 9.58 8.42
N ILE A 45 7.50 9.31 7.23
CA ILE A 45 7.31 8.04 6.54
C ILE A 45 8.58 7.19 6.70
N LYS A 46 8.39 5.87 6.78
CA LYS A 46 9.49 4.91 6.77
C LYS A 46 10.35 5.09 5.51
N ILE A 47 11.65 5.26 5.67
CA ILE A 47 12.58 5.41 4.54
C ILE A 47 12.78 4.09 3.80
N PRO A 48 13.06 4.11 2.48
CA PRO A 48 13.44 2.91 1.74
C PRO A 48 14.63 2.19 2.38
N PHE A 49 14.63 0.86 2.30
CA PHE A 49 15.62 -0.06 2.87
C PHE A 49 15.78 -0.04 4.40
N SER A 50 14.86 0.58 5.13
CA SER A 50 14.88 0.47 6.59
C SER A 50 14.41 -0.90 7.08
N ILE A 51 15.00 -1.34 8.19
CA ILE A 51 14.77 -2.66 8.79
C ILE A 51 13.61 -2.55 9.78
N HIS A 52 12.66 -3.47 9.72
CA HIS A 52 11.64 -3.59 10.77
C HIS A 52 12.27 -4.22 12.03
N PRO A 53 12.14 -3.61 13.22
CA PRO A 53 12.84 -4.08 14.42
C PRO A 53 12.45 -5.51 14.82
N ASP A 54 11.16 -5.85 14.76
CA ASP A 54 10.69 -7.15 15.25
C ASP A 54 10.81 -8.28 14.21
N THR A 55 10.41 -8.03 12.95
CA THR A 55 10.43 -9.06 11.89
C THR A 55 11.76 -9.16 11.16
N LEU A 56 12.65 -8.18 11.33
CA LEU A 56 13.90 -8.02 10.57
C LEU A 56 13.71 -7.93 9.04
N ASN A 57 12.48 -7.72 8.56
CA ASN A 57 12.22 -7.50 7.14
C ASN A 57 12.77 -6.15 6.70
N VAL A 58 13.33 -6.12 5.49
CA VAL A 58 13.83 -4.89 4.86
C VAL A 58 12.75 -4.27 3.99
N SER A 59 12.50 -2.98 4.15
CA SER A 59 11.51 -2.26 3.34
C SER A 59 12.04 -1.97 1.94
N VAL A 60 11.79 -2.89 1.03
CA VAL A 60 12.26 -2.82 -0.36
C VAL A 60 11.21 -2.22 -1.30
N PRO A 61 11.64 -1.59 -2.41
CA PRO A 61 10.74 -1.19 -3.51
C PRO A 61 10.08 -2.41 -4.15
N LEU A 62 8.80 -2.31 -4.50
CA LEU A 62 8.00 -3.39 -5.11
C LEU A 62 7.55 -3.02 -6.52
N ASP A 63 7.80 -3.85 -7.52
CA ASP A 63 7.31 -3.58 -8.88
C ASP A 63 5.76 -3.66 -8.92
N PRO A 64 5.05 -2.54 -9.20
CA PRO A 64 3.59 -2.53 -9.24
C PRO A 64 2.99 -3.47 -10.29
N ASN A 65 3.74 -3.79 -11.35
CA ASN A 65 3.28 -4.71 -12.40
C ASN A 65 3.41 -6.18 -11.98
N ASN A 66 4.18 -6.44 -10.92
CA ASN A 66 4.55 -7.79 -10.50
C ASN A 66 4.37 -8.01 -8.99
N ILE A 67 3.42 -7.30 -8.38
CA ILE A 67 3.15 -7.35 -6.93
C ILE A 67 2.89 -8.78 -6.41
N LYS A 68 2.32 -9.66 -7.26
CA LYS A 68 1.93 -11.02 -6.86
C LYS A 68 3.11 -11.95 -6.57
N GLU A 69 4.32 -11.62 -7.00
CA GLU A 69 5.51 -12.44 -6.75
C GLU A 69 6.10 -12.22 -5.35
N PHE A 70 5.71 -11.14 -4.65
CA PHE A 70 6.25 -10.78 -3.33
C PHE A 70 5.48 -11.41 -2.17
N ILE A 71 5.33 -12.74 -2.19
CA ILE A 71 4.75 -13.49 -1.05
C ILE A 71 5.71 -13.46 0.15
N GLU A 72 7.02 -13.42 -0.12
CA GLU A 72 8.07 -13.32 0.88
C GLU A 72 8.91 -12.05 0.64
N LEU A 73 9.00 -11.21 1.67
CA LEU A 73 9.84 -10.01 1.63
C LEU A 73 11.25 -10.36 2.12
N PRO A 74 12.30 -9.71 1.57
CA PRO A 74 13.66 -10.01 1.98
C PRO A 74 13.91 -9.58 3.43
N THR A 75 14.67 -10.40 4.13
CA THR A 75 15.09 -10.18 5.51
C THR A 75 16.46 -9.52 5.57
N LEU A 76 16.83 -9.03 6.75
CA LEU A 76 18.18 -8.54 6.99
C LEU A 76 19.25 -9.59 6.65
N SER A 77 19.00 -10.85 7.02
CA SER A 77 19.92 -11.96 6.76
C SER A 77 20.18 -12.16 5.28
N ASP A 78 19.17 -12.00 4.42
CA ASP A 78 19.34 -12.16 2.96
C ASP A 78 20.43 -11.27 2.38
N PHE A 79 20.50 -10.02 2.82
CA PHE A 79 21.50 -9.05 2.36
C PHE A 79 22.86 -9.22 3.03
N LEU A 80 22.89 -9.77 4.25
CA LEU A 80 24.15 -10.09 4.93
C LEU A 80 24.82 -11.31 4.30
N ASP A 81 24.01 -12.30 3.87
CA ASP A 81 24.49 -13.51 3.20
C ASP A 81 24.96 -13.22 1.77
N ASP A 82 24.20 -12.44 1.01
CA ASP A 82 24.60 -11.97 -0.32
C ASP A 82 24.18 -10.50 -0.56
N PRO A 83 25.11 -9.54 -0.41
CA PRO A 83 24.84 -8.14 -0.70
C PRO A 83 24.39 -7.87 -2.14
N SER A 84 24.71 -8.76 -3.08
CA SER A 84 24.39 -8.59 -4.51
C SER A 84 22.88 -8.63 -4.76
N LYS A 85 22.09 -9.25 -3.87
CA LYS A 85 20.62 -9.26 -3.93
C LYS A 85 20.02 -7.86 -3.94
N ILE A 86 20.73 -6.83 -3.44
CA ILE A 86 20.27 -5.44 -3.50
C ILE A 86 20.08 -4.93 -4.93
N ASN A 87 20.82 -5.49 -5.90
CA ASN A 87 20.80 -5.02 -7.29
C ASN A 87 19.43 -5.17 -7.95
N GLU A 88 18.67 -6.20 -7.59
CA GLU A 88 17.31 -6.41 -8.06
C GLU A 88 16.42 -5.21 -7.69
N TYR A 89 16.41 -4.86 -6.41
CA TYR A 89 15.61 -3.75 -5.89
C TYR A 89 16.08 -2.37 -6.39
N LEU A 90 17.40 -2.21 -6.59
CA LEU A 90 17.94 -1.02 -7.24
C LEU A 90 17.50 -0.90 -8.70
N SER A 91 17.33 -2.03 -9.41
CA SER A 91 16.81 -2.02 -10.78
C SER A 91 15.36 -1.52 -10.82
N ILE A 92 14.52 -1.95 -9.86
CA ILE A 92 13.12 -1.49 -9.72
C ILE A 92 13.07 0.02 -9.47
N LEU A 93 13.88 0.53 -8.53
CA LEU A 93 13.94 1.98 -8.26
C LEU A 93 14.34 2.81 -9.49
N LYS A 94 15.27 2.29 -10.30
CA LYS A 94 15.67 2.96 -11.54
C LYS A 94 14.51 3.05 -12.54
N GLN A 95 13.59 2.08 -12.54
CA GLN A 95 12.41 2.12 -13.41
C GLN A 95 11.43 3.21 -12.97
N TRP A 96 11.22 3.40 -11.67
CA TRP A 96 10.30 4.43 -11.14
C TRP A 96 10.76 5.86 -11.42
N ARG A 97 12.05 6.07 -11.68
CA ARG A 97 12.62 7.40 -11.95
C ARG A 97 12.33 7.89 -13.38
N LYS A 98 11.91 7.01 -14.29
CA LYS A 98 11.54 7.40 -15.66
C LYS A 98 10.18 8.09 -15.67
#